data_AF-A0A662IV09-F1
#
_entry.id   AF-A0A662IV09-F1
#
_cell.length_a   1.000
_cell.length_b   1.000
_cell.length_c   1.000
_cell.angle_alpha   90.00
_cell.angle_beta   90.00
_cell.angle_gamma   90.00
#
_symmetry.space_group_name_H-M   'P 1'
#
loop_
_entity.id
_entity.type
_entity.pdbx_description
1 polymer ?
#
loop_
_entity_poly.entity_id
_entity_poly.type
_entity_poly.pdbx_seq_one_letter_code
_entity_poly.pdbx_strand_id
1 'polypeptide(L)'
;MELAYHAPFTALGTMLGLAFVTLIVLNVPATEIYEGLFHTLHPLHMFLSAIATTAVYFRHRRTLLGAITVGVIGSVGICSISDIFLPYLGGALLGVKELELHICLLKHPWLVLAPAFLGAFVALPLTVKTENSSLLPHGGHVMVSVLASLTYLAAFSNPVALISFYMPQTFTIVFLAVLLPCCTSDIVLPVAALHGCLCEHDEHFKRPLLFKVLRRNRA
;
A
#
# COMPACT_ATOMS: atom_id res chain seq x y z
N MET A 1 15.14 -0.75 -12.74
CA MET A 1 16.24 -1.42 -12.01
C MET A 1 15.98 -1.53 -10.51
N GLU A 2 15.11 -0.70 -9.90
CA GLU A 2 14.74 -0.83 -8.47
C GLU A 2 13.91 -2.07 -8.11
N LEU A 3 12.92 -2.45 -8.93
CA LEU A 3 12.04 -3.60 -8.64
C LEU A 3 12.80 -4.94 -8.49
N ALA A 4 13.85 -5.12 -9.30
CA ALA A 4 14.71 -6.30 -9.25
C ALA A 4 15.56 -6.38 -7.96
N TYR A 5 15.87 -5.23 -7.35
CA TYR A 5 16.61 -5.16 -6.09
C TYR A 5 15.71 -5.50 -4.89
N HIS A 6 14.41 -5.17 -4.96
CA HIS A 6 13.44 -5.49 -3.91
C HIS A 6 12.86 -6.90 -4.01
N ALA A 7 12.84 -7.48 -5.21
CA ALA A 7 12.39 -8.86 -5.46
C ALA A 7 12.93 -9.92 -4.47
N PRO A 8 14.25 -10.00 -4.15
CA PRO A 8 14.75 -11.03 -3.22
C PRO A 8 14.19 -10.86 -1.80
N PHE A 9 14.01 -9.63 -1.32
CA PHE A 9 13.45 -9.37 0.00
C PHE A 9 11.96 -9.73 0.04
N THR A 10 11.21 -9.38 -1.01
CA THR A 10 9.79 -9.76 -1.13
C THR A 10 9.63 -11.27 -1.26
N ALA A 11 10.52 -11.94 -2.00
CA ALA A 11 10.52 -13.40 -2.12
C ALA A 11 10.78 -14.07 -0.77
N LEU A 12 11.82 -13.65 -0.04
CA LEU A 12 12.11 -14.16 1.31
C LEU A 12 10.95 -13.87 2.28
N GLY A 13 10.36 -12.68 2.21
CA GLY A 13 9.18 -12.33 3.00
C GLY A 13 8.00 -13.24 2.69
N THR A 14 7.74 -13.48 1.40
CA THR A 14 6.67 -14.39 0.94
C THR A 14 6.92 -15.82 1.39
N MET A 15 8.17 -16.31 1.33
CA MET A 15 8.52 -17.64 1.82
C MET A 15 8.27 -17.76 3.32
N LEU A 16 8.74 -16.80 4.12
CA LEU A 16 8.58 -16.80 5.57
C LEU A 16 7.11 -16.65 5.98
N GLY A 17 6.37 -15.74 5.33
CA GLY A 17 4.93 -15.55 5.55
C GLY A 17 4.13 -16.80 5.20
N LEU A 18 4.43 -17.44 4.08
CA LEU A 18 3.76 -18.66 3.65
C LEU A 18 4.05 -19.83 4.61
N ALA A 19 5.29 -19.95 5.08
CA ALA A 19 5.64 -20.93 6.12
C ALA A 19 4.87 -20.66 7.43
N PHE A 20 4.78 -19.39 7.85
CA PHE A 20 4.04 -18.99 9.05
C PHE A 20 2.55 -19.32 8.94
N VAL A 21 1.89 -18.92 7.85
CA VAL A 21 0.46 -19.20 7.63
C VAL A 21 0.21 -20.70 7.48
N THR A 22 1.14 -21.43 6.84
CA THR A 22 1.08 -22.91 6.78
C THR A 22 1.09 -23.53 8.17
N LEU A 23 1.97 -23.07 9.06
CA LEU A 23 1.99 -23.56 10.45
C LEU A 23 0.68 -23.27 11.18
N ILE A 24 0.08 -22.09 10.98
CA ILE A 24 -1.21 -21.79 11.60
C ILE A 24 -2.30 -22.72 11.04
N VAL A 25 -2.39 -22.88 9.72
CA VAL A 25 -3.43 -23.70 9.07
C VAL A 25 -3.36 -25.17 9.49
N LEU A 26 -2.16 -25.71 9.71
CA LEU A 26 -1.99 -27.08 10.15
C LEU A 26 -2.33 -27.29 11.64
N ASN A 27 -2.24 -26.25 12.47
CA ASN A 27 -2.41 -26.37 13.93
C ASN A 27 -3.71 -25.76 14.45
N VAL A 28 -4.37 -24.89 13.67
CA VAL A 28 -5.54 -24.13 14.12
C VAL A 28 -6.61 -24.05 13.03
N PRO A 29 -7.76 -24.74 13.17
CA PRO A 29 -8.80 -24.76 12.13
C PRO A 29 -9.73 -23.54 12.16
N ALA A 30 -9.50 -22.54 13.03
CA ALA A 30 -10.42 -21.44 13.24
C ALA A 30 -10.26 -20.32 12.20
N THR A 31 -11.27 -20.15 11.34
CA THR A 31 -11.34 -19.07 10.34
C THR A 31 -11.29 -17.67 10.96
N GLU A 32 -11.83 -17.52 12.17
CA GLU A 32 -11.83 -16.28 12.96
C GLU A 32 -10.42 -15.75 13.22
N ILE A 33 -9.41 -16.63 13.33
CA ILE A 33 -8.03 -16.20 13.56
C ILE A 33 -7.45 -15.54 12.31
N TYR A 34 -7.72 -16.08 11.12
CA TYR A 34 -7.23 -15.48 9.88
C TYR A 34 -7.89 -14.12 9.63
N GLU A 35 -9.19 -14.02 9.89
CA GLU A 35 -9.93 -12.76 9.77
C GLU A 35 -9.38 -11.72 10.75
N GLY A 36 -9.21 -12.09 12.03
CA GLY A 36 -8.63 -11.19 13.04
C GLY A 36 -7.18 -10.76 12.71
N LEU A 37 -6.35 -11.67 12.20
CA LEU A 37 -5.00 -11.34 11.74
C LEU A 37 -5.05 -10.38 10.56
N PHE A 38 -5.91 -10.63 9.56
CA PHE A 38 -6.08 -9.75 8.42
C PHE A 38 -6.58 -8.35 8.84
N HIS A 39 -7.61 -8.27 9.69
CA HIS A 39 -8.13 -7.00 10.24
C HIS A 39 -7.15 -6.29 11.19
N THR A 40 -6.03 -6.91 11.53
CA THR A 40 -4.93 -6.25 12.25
C THR A 40 -3.81 -5.82 11.31
N LEU A 41 -3.39 -6.72 10.42
CA LEU A 41 -2.24 -6.55 9.53
C LEU A 41 -2.53 -5.57 8.40
N HIS A 42 -3.74 -5.60 7.81
CA HIS A 42 -4.09 -4.70 6.71
C HIS A 42 -4.15 -3.23 7.17
N PRO A 43 -4.81 -2.88 8.30
CA PRO A 43 -4.71 -1.55 8.90
C PRO A 43 -3.29 -1.13 9.28
N LEU A 44 -2.48 -2.06 9.80
CA LEU A 44 -1.08 -1.80 10.11
C LEU A 44 -0.28 -1.47 8.84
N HIS A 45 -0.47 -2.24 7.77
CA HIS A 45 0.15 -1.97 6.47
C HIS A 45 -0.24 -0.59 5.94
N MET A 46 -1.52 -0.23 5.99
CA MET A 46 -1.98 1.10 5.62
C MET A 46 -1.33 2.21 6.44
N PHE A 47 -1.27 2.06 7.76
CA PHE A 47 -0.59 3.01 8.63
C PHE A 47 0.89 3.22 8.22
N LEU A 48 1.61 2.12 8.01
CA LEU A 48 3.03 2.14 7.62
C LEU A 48 3.23 2.76 6.22
N SER A 49 2.38 2.40 5.26
CA SER A 49 2.40 2.95 3.89
C SER A 49 2.08 4.44 3.86
N ALA A 50 1.11 4.89 4.65
CA ALA A 50 0.77 6.30 4.79
C ALA A 50 1.92 7.10 5.40
N ILE A 51 2.65 6.56 6.38
CA ILE A 51 3.86 7.20 6.92
C ILE A 51 4.90 7.39 5.82
N ALA A 52 5.24 6.31 5.11
CA ALA A 52 6.28 6.32 4.08
C ALA A 52 5.95 7.33 2.97
N THR A 53 4.74 7.22 2.39
CA THR A 53 4.27 8.08 1.29
C THR A 53 4.22 9.55 1.69
N THR A 54 3.66 9.85 2.88
CA THR A 54 3.56 11.23 3.38
C THR A 54 4.93 11.83 3.66
N ALA A 55 5.84 11.07 4.27
CA ALA A 55 7.18 11.54 4.60
C ALA A 55 8.00 11.90 3.35
N VAL A 56 7.96 11.04 2.33
CA VAL A 56 8.65 11.28 1.05
C VAL A 56 8.10 12.54 0.37
N TYR A 57 6.77 12.68 0.28
CA TYR A 57 6.16 13.88 -0.32
C TYR A 57 6.49 15.15 0.48
N PHE A 58 6.31 15.12 1.81
CA PHE A 58 6.49 16.30 2.66
C PHE A 58 7.95 16.79 2.69
N ARG A 59 8.92 15.88 2.54
CA ARG A 59 10.35 16.22 2.43
C ARG A 59 10.64 17.10 1.22
N HIS A 60 10.04 16.78 0.07
CA HIS A 60 10.23 17.54 -1.17
C HIS A 60 9.33 18.78 -1.23
N ARG A 61 8.13 18.70 -0.65
CA ARG A 61 7.18 19.82 -0.62
C ARG A 61 6.48 19.94 0.73
N ARG A 62 6.76 21.04 1.43
CA ARG A 62 6.26 21.33 2.79
C ARG A 62 4.79 21.80 2.82
N THR A 63 3.93 21.25 1.98
CA THR A 63 2.48 21.53 2.00
C THR A 63 1.75 20.45 2.80
N LEU A 64 1.19 20.81 3.96
CA LEU A 64 0.51 19.86 4.85
C LEU A 64 -0.65 19.13 4.16
N LEU A 65 -1.55 19.89 3.51
CA LEU A 65 -2.72 19.32 2.83
C LEU A 65 -2.31 18.37 1.70
N GLY A 66 -1.32 18.76 0.90
CA GLY A 66 -0.78 17.91 -0.18
C GLY A 66 -0.16 16.63 0.36
N ALA A 67 0.60 16.71 1.46
CA ALA A 67 1.23 15.54 2.06
C ALA A 67 0.21 14.55 2.61
N ILE A 68 -0.80 15.03 3.35
CA ILE A 68 -1.85 14.18 3.92
C ILE A 68 -2.69 13.54 2.82
N THR A 69 -3.09 14.30 1.80
CA THR A 69 -3.91 13.77 0.70
C THR A 69 -3.18 12.69 -0.09
N VAL A 70 -1.92 12.94 -0.47
CA VAL A 70 -1.10 11.97 -1.19
C VAL A 70 -0.84 10.72 -0.34
N GLY A 71 -0.55 10.89 0.94
CA GLY A 71 -0.35 9.80 1.88
C GLY A 71 -1.57 8.90 2.05
N VAL A 72 -2.73 9.50 2.32
CA VAL A 72 -3.99 8.76 2.54
C VAL A 72 -4.47 8.10 1.26
N ILE A 73 -4.53 8.82 0.14
CA ILE A 73 -5.00 8.25 -1.14
C ILE A 73 -4.05 7.17 -1.62
N GLY A 74 -2.74 7.42 -1.56
CA GLY A 74 -1.72 6.45 -1.96
C GLY A 74 -1.80 5.17 -1.13
N SER A 75 -1.87 5.29 0.20
CA SER A 75 -1.99 4.13 1.08
C SER A 75 -3.30 3.38 0.90
N VAL A 76 -4.45 4.06 0.97
CA VAL A 76 -5.76 3.40 0.90
C VAL A 76 -5.92 2.66 -0.42
N GLY A 77 -5.52 3.28 -1.54
CA GLY A 77 -5.59 2.65 -2.86
C GLY A 77 -4.66 1.45 -2.97
N ILE A 78 -3.37 1.64 -2.67
CA ILE A 78 -2.34 0.64 -2.98
C ILE A 78 -2.41 -0.54 -2.04
N CYS A 79 -2.57 -0.31 -0.73
CA CYS A 79 -2.72 -1.40 0.23
C CYS A 79 -3.98 -2.23 -0.06
N SER A 80 -5.07 -1.61 -0.54
CA SER A 80 -6.26 -2.36 -0.96
C SER A 80 -6.00 -3.19 -2.22
N ILE A 81 -5.22 -2.67 -3.17
CA ILE A 81 -4.85 -3.42 -4.37
C ILE A 81 -3.96 -4.61 -4.03
N SER A 82 -2.93 -4.41 -3.19
CA SER A 82 -1.97 -5.45 -2.83
C SER A 82 -2.56 -6.52 -1.91
N ASP A 83 -3.32 -6.12 -0.90
CA ASP A 83 -3.70 -7.03 0.19
C ASP A 83 -5.05 -7.72 -0.08
N ILE A 84 -5.90 -7.14 -0.94
CA ILE A 84 -7.27 -7.62 -1.19
C ILE A 84 -7.45 -7.96 -2.67
N PHE A 85 -7.31 -6.98 -3.57
CA PHE A 85 -7.75 -7.13 -4.96
C PHE A 85 -6.92 -8.14 -5.75
N LEU A 86 -5.59 -8.04 -5.71
CA LEU A 86 -4.71 -8.96 -6.43
C LEU A 86 -4.72 -10.38 -5.84
N PRO A 87 -4.72 -10.57 -4.50
CA PRO A 87 -4.90 -11.90 -3.91
C PRO A 87 -6.25 -12.52 -4.29
N TYR A 88 -7.35 -11.77 -4.19
CA TYR A 88 -8.67 -12.22 -4.64
C TYR A 88 -8.65 -12.62 -6.12
N LEU A 89 -8.13 -11.76 -7.00
CA LEU A 89 -8.05 -12.05 -8.44
C LEU A 89 -7.22 -13.31 -8.71
N GLY A 90 -6.08 -13.47 -8.03
CA GLY A 90 -5.24 -14.66 -8.12
C GLY A 90 -5.98 -15.93 -7.68
N GLY A 91 -6.67 -15.89 -6.54
CA GLY A 91 -7.50 -17.00 -6.05
C GLY A 91 -8.64 -17.34 -7.00
N ALA A 92 -9.27 -16.32 -7.61
CA ALA A 92 -10.36 -16.49 -8.56
C ALA A 92 -9.88 -17.17 -9.85
N LEU A 93 -8.69 -16.77 -10.36
CA LEU A 93 -8.06 -17.39 -11.53
C LEU A 93 -7.68 -18.86 -11.30
N LEU A 94 -7.38 -19.23 -10.05
CA LEU A 94 -7.14 -20.61 -9.66
C LEU A 94 -8.42 -21.43 -9.44
N GLY A 95 -9.59 -20.80 -9.47
CA GLY A 95 -10.87 -21.47 -9.20
C GLY A 95 -10.98 -21.97 -7.75
N VAL A 96 -10.35 -21.28 -6.79
CA VAL A 96 -10.47 -21.63 -5.37
C VAL A 96 -11.94 -21.50 -4.95
N LYS A 97 -12.48 -22.56 -4.33
CA LYS A 97 -13.86 -22.57 -3.84
C LYS A 97 -14.02 -21.63 -2.65
N GLU A 98 -15.24 -21.14 -2.47
CA GLU A 98 -15.63 -20.30 -1.31
C GLU A 98 -14.84 -18.98 -1.22
N LEU A 99 -14.31 -18.50 -2.35
CA LEU A 99 -13.61 -17.23 -2.40
C LEU A 99 -14.60 -16.06 -2.31
N GLU A 100 -14.49 -15.25 -1.27
CA GLU A 100 -15.27 -14.04 -1.07
C GLU A 100 -14.43 -12.77 -1.32
N LEU A 101 -15.04 -11.77 -1.95
CA LEU A 101 -14.44 -10.44 -2.09
C LEU A 101 -14.76 -9.60 -0.85
N HIS A 102 -13.83 -9.55 0.09
CA HIS A 102 -13.98 -8.75 1.30
C HIS A 102 -13.25 -7.40 1.16
N ILE A 103 -14.00 -6.36 0.79
CA ILE A 103 -13.46 -5.00 0.67
C ILE A 103 -13.52 -4.29 2.03
N CYS A 104 -12.39 -4.24 2.75
CA CYS A 104 -12.28 -3.57 4.04
C CYS A 104 -12.79 -2.13 4.02
N LEU A 105 -12.53 -1.37 2.95
CA LEU A 105 -12.99 0.01 2.83
C LEU A 105 -14.52 0.15 2.89
N LEU A 106 -15.27 -0.84 2.39
CA LEU A 106 -16.73 -0.81 2.36
C LEU A 106 -17.34 -1.42 3.63
N LYS A 107 -16.75 -2.50 4.14
CA LYS A 107 -17.26 -3.22 5.32
C LYS A 107 -16.86 -2.55 6.63
N HIS A 108 -15.62 -2.08 6.71
CA HIS A 108 -15.01 -1.51 7.91
C HIS A 108 -14.21 -0.25 7.56
N PRO A 109 -14.85 0.83 7.07
CA PRO A 109 -14.16 2.03 6.62
C PRO A 109 -13.25 2.64 7.69
N TRP A 110 -13.59 2.50 8.97
CA TRP A 110 -12.78 3.00 10.07
C TRP A 110 -11.44 2.26 10.23
N LEU A 111 -11.39 0.95 9.93
CA LEU A 111 -10.16 0.14 9.94
C LEU A 111 -9.19 0.57 8.83
N VAL A 112 -9.68 1.26 7.80
CA VAL A 112 -8.89 1.70 6.65
C VAL A 112 -8.51 3.17 6.78
N LEU A 113 -9.50 4.03 7.01
CA LEU A 113 -9.29 5.47 7.02
C LEU A 113 -8.53 5.95 8.26
N ALA A 114 -8.88 5.46 9.46
CA ALA A 114 -8.25 5.95 10.69
C ALA A 114 -6.73 5.68 10.73
N PRO A 115 -6.22 4.47 10.41
CA PRO A 115 -4.79 4.23 10.34
C PRO A 115 -4.10 5.00 9.21
N ALA A 116 -4.73 5.17 8.05
CA ALA A 116 -4.16 5.95 6.95
C ALA A 116 -3.98 7.42 7.34
N PHE A 117 -5.01 8.04 7.93
CA PHE A 117 -4.90 9.42 8.45
C PHE A 117 -3.88 9.50 9.58
N LEU A 118 -3.93 8.59 10.55
CA LEU A 118 -3.00 8.58 11.68
C LEU A 118 -1.55 8.48 11.20
N GLY A 119 -1.27 7.59 10.24
CA GLY A 119 0.05 7.44 9.64
C GLY A 119 0.51 8.72 8.95
N ALA A 120 -0.37 9.36 8.17
CA ALA A 120 -0.07 10.64 7.53
C ALA A 120 0.23 11.75 8.56
N PHE A 121 -0.55 11.86 9.63
CA PHE A 121 -0.29 12.85 10.68
C PHE A 121 1.01 12.58 11.44
N VAL A 122 1.29 11.32 11.76
CA VAL A 122 2.54 10.91 12.44
C VAL A 122 3.77 11.21 11.56
N ALA A 123 3.65 11.08 10.24
CA ALA A 123 4.76 11.35 9.32
C ALA A 123 5.26 12.80 9.38
N LEU A 124 4.38 13.78 9.60
CA LEU A 124 4.72 15.21 9.55
C LEU A 124 5.80 15.63 10.58
N PRO A 125 5.64 15.40 11.89
CA PRO A 125 6.67 15.72 12.88
C PRO A 125 7.90 14.83 12.74
N LEU A 126 7.72 13.56 12.35
CA LEU A 126 8.81 12.61 12.15
C LEU A 126 9.76 13.09 11.04
N THR A 127 9.20 13.54 9.91
CA THR A 127 9.96 14.05 8.76
C THR A 127 10.75 15.33 9.08
N VAL A 128 10.30 16.13 10.05
CA VAL A 128 11.03 17.32 10.51
C VAL A 128 12.18 16.93 11.46
N LYS A 129 11.98 15.88 12.26
CA LYS A 129 12.92 15.48 13.32
C LYS A 129 14.04 14.56 12.83
N THR A 130 13.86 13.87 11.71
CA THR A 130 14.83 12.88 11.21
C THR A 130 15.35 13.24 9.83
N GLU A 131 16.67 13.30 9.66
CA GLU A 131 17.31 13.52 8.35
C GLU A 131 17.23 12.29 7.42
N ASN A 132 16.92 11.10 7.97
CA ASN A 132 16.76 9.87 7.19
C ASN A 132 15.32 9.72 6.66
N SER A 133 15.20 9.57 5.34
CA SER A 133 13.93 9.56 4.58
C SER A 133 13.03 8.33 4.83
N SER A 134 13.54 7.27 5.46
CA SER A 134 12.80 6.00 5.62
C SER A 134 12.90 5.51 7.07
N LEU A 135 12.15 6.15 7.96
CA LEU A 135 11.97 5.69 9.35
C LEU A 135 11.45 4.26 9.45
N LEU A 136 10.79 3.76 8.40
CA LEU A 136 10.31 2.40 8.31
C LEU A 136 11.20 1.57 7.38
N PRO A 137 11.74 0.43 7.83
CA PRO A 137 12.46 -0.47 6.94
C PRO A 137 11.48 -0.92 5.85
N HIS A 138 11.83 -0.67 4.59
CA HIS A 138 11.03 -1.08 3.44
C HIS A 138 10.64 -2.57 3.54
N GLY A 139 11.58 -3.44 3.93
CA GLY A 139 11.29 -4.86 4.17
C GLY A 139 10.26 -5.15 5.27
N GLY A 140 10.13 -4.26 6.27
CA GLY A 140 9.14 -4.39 7.34
C GLY A 140 7.72 -4.16 6.85
N HIS A 141 7.46 -3.07 6.13
CA HIS A 141 6.11 -2.83 5.60
C HIS A 141 5.73 -3.89 4.54
N VAL A 142 6.68 -4.32 3.70
CA VAL A 142 6.49 -5.39 2.71
C VAL A 142 6.09 -6.69 3.40
N MET A 143 6.75 -7.06 4.50
CA MET A 143 6.40 -8.25 5.27
C MET A 143 4.96 -8.17 5.83
N VAL A 144 4.54 -7.00 6.32
CA VAL A 144 3.16 -6.81 6.82
C VAL A 144 2.15 -6.99 5.67
N SER A 145 2.44 -6.47 4.47
CA SER A 145 1.59 -6.68 3.28
C SER A 145 1.53 -8.14 2.84
N VAL A 146 2.65 -8.86 2.88
CA VAL A 146 2.71 -10.31 2.61
C VAL A 146 1.81 -11.07 3.58
N LEU A 147 1.96 -10.81 4.88
CA LEU A 147 1.15 -11.48 5.91
C LEU A 147 -0.33 -11.11 5.75
N ALA A 148 -0.67 -9.85 5.48
CA ALA A 148 -2.03 -9.41 5.23
C ALA A 148 -2.65 -10.13 4.01
N SER A 149 -1.91 -10.23 2.90
CA SER A 149 -2.37 -10.91 1.69
C SER A 149 -2.60 -12.41 1.90
N LEU A 150 -1.71 -13.06 2.66
CA LEU A 150 -1.85 -14.49 2.98
C LEU A 150 -2.99 -14.75 3.95
N THR A 151 -3.17 -13.91 4.98
CA THR A 151 -4.28 -14.07 5.93
C THR A 151 -5.62 -13.68 5.31
N TYR A 152 -5.65 -12.75 4.36
CA TYR A 152 -6.83 -12.48 3.52
C TYR A 152 -7.26 -13.74 2.78
N LEU A 153 -6.33 -14.36 2.04
CA LEU A 153 -6.58 -15.59 1.32
C LEU A 153 -7.00 -16.73 2.25
N ALA A 154 -6.38 -16.86 3.43
CA ALA A 154 -6.75 -17.87 4.40
C ALA A 154 -8.13 -17.63 5.08
N ALA A 155 -8.54 -16.37 5.24
CA ALA A 155 -9.80 -15.99 5.88
C ALA A 155 -11.00 -16.11 4.94
N PHE A 156 -10.85 -15.67 3.68
CA PHE A 156 -11.95 -15.53 2.72
C PHE A 156 -11.87 -16.53 1.57
N SER A 157 -11.19 -17.65 1.77
CA SER A 157 -11.20 -18.77 0.84
C SER A 157 -10.93 -20.07 1.60
N ASN A 158 -10.70 -21.19 0.90
CA ASN A 158 -10.32 -22.43 1.54
C ASN A 158 -8.79 -22.47 1.87
N PRO A 159 -8.36 -22.25 3.13
CA PRO A 159 -6.93 -22.16 3.48
C PRO A 159 -6.17 -23.47 3.25
N VAL A 160 -6.83 -24.61 3.49
CA VAL A 160 -6.23 -25.94 3.30
C VAL A 160 -5.94 -26.16 1.81
N ALA A 161 -6.86 -25.79 0.92
CA ALA A 161 -6.65 -25.95 -0.51
C ALA A 161 -5.50 -25.07 -1.03
N LEU A 162 -5.40 -23.83 -0.54
CA LEU A 162 -4.32 -22.90 -0.90
C LEU A 162 -2.93 -23.46 -0.58
N ILE A 163 -2.78 -24.09 0.59
CA ILE A 163 -1.50 -24.62 1.06
C ILE A 163 -1.22 -26.03 0.51
N SER A 164 -2.24 -26.89 0.38
CA SER A 164 -2.02 -28.28 -0.05
C SER A 164 -1.96 -28.45 -1.57
N PHE A 165 -2.82 -27.74 -2.32
CA PHE A 165 -2.93 -27.92 -3.77
C PHE A 165 -2.32 -26.77 -4.57
N TYR A 166 -2.35 -25.55 -4.02
CA TYR A 166 -1.97 -24.33 -4.75
C TYR A 166 -0.78 -23.59 -4.15
N MET A 167 0.10 -24.24 -3.38
CA MET A 167 1.18 -23.54 -2.66
C MET A 167 2.12 -22.72 -3.58
N PRO A 168 2.65 -23.27 -4.70
CA PRO A 168 3.49 -22.49 -5.62
C PRO A 168 2.76 -21.30 -6.26
N GLN A 169 1.46 -21.48 -6.54
CA GLN A 169 0.62 -20.46 -7.14
C GLN A 169 0.30 -19.37 -6.11
N THR A 170 -0.01 -19.73 -4.87
CA THR A 170 -0.19 -18.81 -3.74
C THR A 170 1.06 -17.99 -3.51
N PHE A 171 2.24 -18.62 -3.53
CA PHE A 171 3.52 -17.90 -3.48
C PHE A 171 3.62 -16.86 -4.61
N THR A 172 3.35 -17.27 -5.85
CA THR A 172 3.46 -16.39 -7.02
C THR A 172 2.46 -15.23 -6.96
N ILE A 173 1.21 -15.52 -6.58
CA ILE A 173 0.14 -14.52 -6.43
C ILE A 173 0.56 -13.48 -5.39
N VAL A 174 0.92 -13.90 -4.18
CA VAL A 174 1.28 -12.97 -3.11
C VAL A 174 2.56 -12.22 -3.45
N PHE A 175 3.56 -12.89 -4.00
CA PHE A 175 4.81 -12.27 -4.42
C PHE A 175 4.54 -11.12 -5.41
N LEU A 176 3.75 -11.36 -6.46
CA LEU A 176 3.40 -10.33 -7.44
C LEU A 176 2.45 -9.27 -6.86
N ALA A 177 1.49 -9.68 -6.03
CA ALA A 177 0.51 -8.81 -5.40
C ALA A 177 1.16 -7.79 -4.45
N VAL A 178 2.29 -8.12 -3.83
CA VAL A 178 3.02 -7.19 -2.97
C VAL A 178 4.12 -6.46 -3.74
N LEU A 179 4.91 -7.18 -4.56
CA LEU A 179 6.02 -6.58 -5.29
C LEU A 179 5.56 -5.47 -6.23
N LEU A 180 4.48 -5.68 -6.99
CA LEU A 180 4.05 -4.69 -7.98
C LEU A 180 3.47 -3.43 -7.34
N PRO A 181 2.46 -3.48 -6.45
CA PRO A 181 1.84 -2.26 -5.94
C PRO A 181 2.71 -1.56 -4.89
N CYS A 182 3.24 -2.29 -3.90
CA CYS A 182 3.92 -1.69 -2.75
C CYS A 182 5.31 -1.13 -3.11
N CYS A 183 6.07 -1.80 -3.99
CA CYS A 183 7.35 -1.24 -4.43
C CYS A 183 7.15 -0.07 -5.42
N THR A 184 6.07 -0.10 -6.22
CA THR A 184 5.75 1.01 -7.12
C THR A 184 5.22 2.22 -6.35
N SER A 185 4.43 2.01 -5.29
CA SER A 185 3.85 3.08 -4.47
C SER A 185 4.89 3.94 -3.80
N ASP A 186 5.89 3.31 -3.21
CA ASP A 186 6.89 3.98 -2.37
C ASP A 186 7.75 4.97 -3.15
N ILE A 187 7.87 4.78 -4.46
CA ILE A 187 8.76 5.56 -5.32
C ILE A 187 7.97 6.39 -6.34
N VAL A 188 7.07 5.76 -7.09
CA VAL A 188 6.42 6.41 -8.23
C VAL A 188 5.35 7.39 -7.78
N LEU A 189 4.58 7.07 -6.75
CA LEU A 189 3.41 7.86 -6.38
C LEU A 189 3.80 9.24 -5.79
N PRO A 190 4.74 9.36 -4.83
CA PRO A 190 5.19 10.68 -4.36
C PRO A 190 5.81 11.52 -5.48
N VAL A 191 6.63 10.90 -6.36
CA VAL A 191 7.31 11.60 -7.44
C VAL A 191 6.33 12.07 -8.52
N ALA A 192 5.34 11.26 -8.88
CA ALA A 192 4.30 11.64 -9.82
C ALA A 192 3.43 12.78 -9.29
N ALA A 193 3.06 12.74 -8.00
CA ALA A 193 2.30 13.81 -7.35
C ALA A 193 3.09 15.14 -7.29
N LEU A 194 4.40 15.08 -7.09
CA LEU A 194 5.26 16.27 -7.14
C LEU A 194 5.34 16.87 -8.56
N HIS A 195 5.48 16.04 -9.59
CA HIS A 195 5.54 16.51 -10.99
C HIS A 195 4.21 17.14 -11.45
N GLY A 196 3.07 16.52 -11.13
CA GLY A 196 1.76 17.07 -11.49
C GLY A 196 1.54 18.49 -10.97
N CYS A 197 2.02 18.77 -9.75
CA CYS A 197 1.85 20.09 -9.14
C CYS A 197 2.93 21.12 -9.53
N LEU A 198 4.13 20.68 -9.96
CA LEU A 198 5.11 21.58 -10.61
C LEU A 198 4.54 22.12 -11.93
N CYS A 199 3.88 21.26 -12.72
CA CYS A 199 3.18 21.70 -13.93
C CYS A 199 2.02 22.68 -13.63
N GLU A 200 1.26 22.48 -12.56
CA GLU A 200 0.22 23.44 -12.15
C GLU A 200 0.80 24.79 -11.72
N HIS A 201 1.93 24.80 -11.01
CA HIS A 201 2.54 26.05 -10.55
C HIS A 201 3.11 26.88 -11.72
N ASP A 202 3.58 26.22 -12.78
CA ASP A 202 4.08 26.87 -13.99
C ASP A 202 2.93 27.43 -14.86
N GLU A 203 1.79 26.73 -14.91
CA GLU A 203 0.56 27.22 -15.55
C GLU A 203 -0.08 28.39 -14.79
N HIS A 204 -0.08 28.36 -13.45
CA HIS A 204 -0.64 29.44 -12.63
C HIS A 204 0.24 30.70 -12.64
N PHE A 205 1.56 30.57 -12.87
CA PHE A 205 2.46 31.71 -13.08
C PHE A 205 2.37 32.29 -14.51
N LYS A 206 1.98 31.49 -15.51
CA LYS A 206 1.67 32.00 -16.85
C LYS A 206 0.38 32.84 -16.93
N ARG A 207 -0.50 32.76 -15.92
CA ARG A 207 -1.83 33.40 -15.95
C ARG A 207 -2.04 34.79 -15.30
N PRO A 208 -1.03 35.58 -14.86
CA PRO A 208 -1.24 37.03 -14.67
C PRO A 208 -0.41 37.94 -15.58
N LEU A 209 0.60 37.43 -16.29
CA LEU A 209 1.46 38.28 -17.14
C LEU A 209 0.85 38.52 -18.54
N LEU A 210 0.13 37.56 -19.12
CA LEU A 210 -0.50 37.74 -20.42
C LEU A 210 -1.63 38.79 -20.40
N PHE A 211 -2.34 38.93 -19.28
CA PHE A 211 -3.41 39.93 -19.12
C PHE A 211 -2.92 41.33 -18.76
N LYS A 212 -1.70 41.46 -18.19
CA LYS A 212 -1.09 42.77 -17.92
C LYS A 212 -0.45 43.40 -19.15
N VAL A 213 0.08 42.60 -20.08
CA VAL A 213 0.68 43.10 -21.33
C VAL A 213 -0.40 43.56 -22.33
N LEU A 214 -1.56 42.88 -22.38
CA LEU A 214 -2.64 43.27 -23.29
C LEU A 214 -3.49 44.46 -22.83
N ARG A 215 -3.36 44.90 -21.56
CA ARG A 215 -4.06 46.11 -21.06
C ARG A 215 -3.22 47.39 -21.19
N ARG A 216 -1.93 47.28 -21.52
CA ARG A 216 -1.03 48.44 -21.74
C ARG A 216 -0.99 48.91 -23.20
N ASN A 217 -1.54 48.12 -24.13
CA ASN A 217 -1.65 48.43 -25.57
C ASN A 217 -3.04 48.88 -26.03
N ARG A 218 -3.94 49.21 -25.09
CA ARG A 218 -5.13 50.01 -25.37
C ARG A 218 -5.03 51.32 -24.60
N ALA A 219 -4.13 52.16 -25.10
CA ALA A 219 -4.35 53.60 -25.15
C ALA A 219 -5.54 53.87 -26.08
#